data_AF-A0A150U2T3-F1
#
_entry.id   AF-A0A150U2T3-F1
#
_cell.length_a   1.000
_cell.length_b   1.000
_cell.length_c   1.000
_cell.angle_alpha   90.00
_cell.angle_beta   90.00
_cell.angle_gamma   90.00
#
_symmetry.space_group_name_H-M   'P 1'
#
loop_
_entity.id
_entity.type
_entity.pdbx_description
1 polymer ?
#
loop_
_entity_poly.entity_id
_entity_poly.type
_entity_poly.pdbx_seq_one_letter_code
_entity_poly.pdbx_strand_id
1 'polypeptide(L)'
;MLVLVLCAVLQITRSGYYAWAKRSESARAKADAQLGAQIRAVHHKSRGRYGSPRVHAELRARGIRVGKKRVARLMRAQRLAACRKRRFRRTTDSRHKGPIAPNVIERQFDPKHQTRSG
;
A
#
# COMPACT_ATOMS: atom_id res chain seq x y z
N MET A 1 -25.83 17.90 -28.88
CA MET A 1 -25.10 17.36 -30.05
C MET A 1 -24.03 16.32 -29.71
N LEU A 2 -23.14 16.55 -28.72
CA LEU A 2 -21.99 15.66 -28.44
C LEU A 2 -22.31 14.16 -28.23
N VAL A 3 -23.37 13.83 -27.48
CA VAL A 3 -23.71 12.42 -27.19
C VAL A 3 -24.12 11.65 -28.44
N LEU A 4 -24.80 12.28 -29.40
CA LEU A 4 -25.22 11.62 -30.65
C LEU A 4 -24.03 11.31 -31.56
N VAL A 5 -23.10 12.27 -31.69
CA VAL A 5 -21.86 12.09 -32.44
C VAL A 5 -21.02 10.97 -31.81
N LEU A 6 -20.87 10.96 -30.49
CA LEU A 6 -20.15 9.92 -29.78
C LEU A 6 -20.81 8.53 -29.93
N CYS A 7 -22.15 8.47 -29.87
CA CYS A 7 -22.90 7.23 -30.08
C CYS A 7 -22.70 6.69 -31.51
N ALA A 8 -22.67 7.56 -32.52
CA ALA A 8 -22.41 7.18 -33.90
C ALA A 8 -20.95 6.69 -34.08
N VAL A 9 -19.97 7.38 -33.51
CA VAL A 9 -18.55 6.96 -33.57
C VAL A 9 -18.34 5.61 -32.88
N LEU A 10 -18.94 5.41 -31.71
CA LEU A 10 -18.83 4.17 -30.93
C LEU A 10 -19.79 3.07 -31.39
N GLN A 11 -20.61 3.30 -32.43
CA GLN A 11 -21.60 2.36 -32.97
C GLN A 11 -22.58 1.83 -31.89
N ILE A 12 -23.03 2.69 -30.98
CA ILE A 12 -24.01 2.37 -29.94
C ILE A 12 -25.31 3.16 -30.13
N THR A 13 -26.42 2.61 -29.65
CA THR A 13 -27.70 3.32 -29.68
C THR A 13 -27.76 4.40 -28.59
N ARG A 14 -28.46 5.51 -28.90
CA ARG A 14 -28.72 6.57 -27.92
C ARG A 14 -29.41 6.03 -26.66
N SER A 15 -30.40 5.15 -26.83
CA SER A 15 -31.11 4.50 -25.73
C SER A 15 -30.18 3.63 -24.90
N GLY A 16 -29.26 2.89 -25.53
CA GLY A 16 -28.21 2.10 -24.86
C GLY A 16 -27.28 2.96 -24.01
N TYR A 17 -26.84 4.11 -24.54
CA TYR A 17 -26.03 5.07 -23.79
C TYR A 17 -26.74 5.57 -22.52
N TYR A 18 -27.99 6.03 -22.64
CA TYR A 18 -28.72 6.53 -21.47
C TYR A 18 -29.13 5.41 -20.49
N ALA A 19 -29.41 4.20 -20.99
CA ALA A 19 -29.67 3.05 -20.13
C ALA A 19 -28.42 2.67 -19.32
N TRP A 20 -27.23 2.71 -19.93
CA TRP A 20 -25.96 2.52 -19.24
C TRP A 20 -25.67 3.66 -18.26
N ALA A 21 -25.86 4.92 -18.68
CA ALA A 21 -25.60 6.09 -17.85
C ALA A 21 -26.52 6.18 -16.63
N LYS A 22 -27.78 5.74 -16.76
CA LYS A 22 -28.75 5.66 -15.66
C LYS A 22 -28.60 4.40 -14.81
N ARG A 23 -27.75 3.44 -15.21
CA ARG A 23 -27.62 2.16 -14.50
C ARG A 23 -27.03 2.42 -13.13
N SER A 24 -27.79 2.10 -12.09
CA SER A 24 -27.34 2.21 -10.71
C SER A 24 -26.21 1.21 -10.42
N GLU A 25 -25.41 1.52 -9.40
CA GLU A 25 -24.32 0.63 -8.99
C GLU A 25 -24.83 -0.78 -8.70
N SER A 26 -24.18 -1.77 -9.33
CA SER A 26 -24.47 -3.18 -9.08
C SER A 26 -24.28 -3.52 -7.59
N ALA A 27 -25.00 -4.52 -7.09
CA ALA A 27 -24.83 -5.02 -5.72
C ALA A 27 -23.37 -5.36 -5.40
N ARG A 28 -22.64 -5.89 -6.40
CA ARG A 28 -21.21 -6.20 -6.28
C ARG A 28 -20.35 -4.94 -6.12
N ALA A 29 -20.65 -3.87 -6.85
CA ALA A 29 -19.95 -2.59 -6.74
C ALA A 29 -20.16 -1.97 -5.35
N LYS A 30 -21.40 -1.99 -4.84
CA LYS A 30 -21.71 -1.55 -3.47
C LYS A 30 -20.96 -2.36 -2.41
N ALA A 31 -20.95 -3.68 -2.53
CA ALA A 31 -20.21 -4.56 -1.62
C ALA A 31 -18.69 -4.34 -1.69
N ASP A 32 -18.15 -4.09 -2.88
CA ASP A 32 -16.73 -3.76 -3.07
C ASP A 32 -16.39 -2.37 -2.50
N ALA A 33 -17.29 -1.39 -2.57
CA ALA A 33 -17.13 -0.07 -1.95
C ALA A 33 -17.12 -0.18 -0.42
N GLN A 34 -18.06 -0.92 0.17
CA GLN A 34 -18.12 -1.19 1.61
C GLN A 34 -16.86 -1.91 2.12
N LEU A 35 -16.48 -3.01 1.47
CA LEU A 35 -15.25 -3.73 1.81
C LEU A 35 -14.02 -2.85 1.60
N GLY A 36 -14.05 -2.02 0.57
CA GLY A 36 -13.01 -1.05 0.26
C GLY A 36 -12.78 -0.05 1.39
N ALA A 37 -13.84 0.46 2.00
CA ALA A 37 -13.74 1.35 3.16
C ALA A 37 -13.10 0.66 4.37
N GLN A 38 -13.48 -0.60 4.64
CA GLN A 38 -12.89 -1.39 5.73
C GLN A 38 -11.39 -1.65 5.50
N ILE A 39 -11.00 -2.00 4.27
CA ILE A 39 -9.60 -2.16 3.86
C ILE A 39 -8.80 -0.89 4.13
N ARG A 40 -9.35 0.27 3.77
CA ARG A 40 -8.71 1.58 3.98
C ARG A 40 -8.56 1.88 5.47
N ALA A 41 -9.58 1.62 6.27
CA ALA A 41 -9.53 1.80 7.72
C ALA A 41 -8.44 0.92 8.37
N VAL A 42 -8.33 -0.36 7.97
CA VAL A 42 -7.26 -1.26 8.43
C VAL A 42 -5.88 -0.75 8.03
N HIS A 43 -5.71 -0.36 6.76
CA HIS A 43 -4.45 0.15 6.24
C HIS A 43 -4.02 1.42 6.98
N HIS A 44 -4.94 2.36 7.20
CA HIS A 44 -4.70 3.58 7.96
C HIS A 44 -4.35 3.31 9.43
N LYS A 45 -5.08 2.40 10.10
CA LYS A 45 -4.77 1.96 11.48
C LYS A 45 -3.35 1.38 11.59
N SER A 46 -2.88 0.70 10.53
CA SER A 46 -1.51 0.18 10.45
C SER A 46 -0.44 1.22 10.08
N ARG A 47 -0.82 2.51 9.93
CA ARG A 47 0.02 3.60 9.41
C ARG A 47 0.65 3.26 8.06
N GLY A 48 -0.13 2.59 7.21
CA GLY A 48 0.28 2.14 5.89
C GLY A 48 1.28 0.97 5.86
N ARG A 49 1.66 0.39 7.01
CA ARG A 49 2.64 -0.71 7.07
C ARG A 49 2.10 -2.01 6.47
N TYR A 50 0.79 -2.23 6.51
CA TYR A 50 0.22 -3.51 6.10
C TYR A 50 -0.04 -3.55 4.59
N GLY A 51 0.48 -4.61 3.95
CA GLY A 51 0.09 -4.99 2.59
C GLY A 51 -1.12 -5.92 2.59
N SER A 52 -1.54 -6.34 1.40
CA SER A 52 -2.72 -7.20 1.22
C SER A 52 -2.75 -8.49 2.07
N PRO A 53 -1.64 -9.18 2.36
CA PRO A 53 -1.69 -10.36 3.23
C PRO A 53 -2.05 -10.03 4.68
N ARG A 54 -1.49 -8.94 5.22
CA ARG A 54 -1.72 -8.49 6.61
C ARG A 54 -3.08 -7.84 6.77
N VAL A 55 -3.50 -7.04 5.78
CA VAL A 55 -4.88 -6.49 5.74
C VAL A 55 -5.90 -7.62 5.70
N HIS A 56 -5.69 -8.65 4.87
CA HIS A 56 -6.59 -9.81 4.83
C HIS A 56 -6.65 -10.56 6.17
N ALA A 57 -5.50 -10.75 6.84
CA ALA A 57 -5.47 -11.39 8.15
C ALA A 57 -6.26 -10.60 9.20
N GLU A 58 -6.11 -9.27 9.22
CA GLU A 58 -6.86 -8.38 10.11
C GLU A 58 -8.37 -8.41 9.81
N LEU A 59 -8.77 -8.39 8.53
CA LEU A 59 -10.18 -8.50 8.15
C LEU A 59 -10.78 -9.82 8.62
N ARG A 60 -10.03 -10.92 8.48
CA ARG A 60 -10.45 -12.24 8.99
C ARG A 60 -10.56 -12.26 10.51
N ALA A 61 -9.64 -11.62 11.23
CA ALA A 61 -9.70 -11.48 12.68
C ALA A 61 -10.94 -10.68 13.14
N ARG A 62 -11.42 -9.75 12.31
CA ARG A 62 -12.69 -9.02 12.52
C ARG A 62 -13.94 -9.77 12.05
N GLY A 63 -13.82 -11.05 11.70
CA GLY A 63 -14.92 -11.90 11.24
C GLY A 63 -15.31 -11.74 9.76
N ILE A 64 -14.62 -10.88 9.01
CA ILE A 64 -14.94 -10.61 7.60
C ILE A 64 -14.29 -11.68 6.71
N ARG A 65 -15.10 -12.60 6.20
CA ARG A 65 -14.64 -13.67 5.29
C ARG A 65 -14.54 -13.16 3.85
N VAL A 66 -13.32 -12.83 3.41
CA VAL A 66 -13.05 -12.34 2.05
C VAL A 66 -11.84 -13.03 1.43
N GLY A 67 -11.88 -13.27 0.12
CA GLY A 67 -10.75 -13.90 -0.58
C GLY A 67 -9.53 -12.97 -0.66
N LYS A 68 -8.32 -13.52 -0.47
CA LYS A 68 -7.04 -12.81 -0.57
C LYS A 68 -6.89 -12.00 -1.87
N LYS A 69 -7.30 -12.58 -3.01
CA LYS A 69 -7.23 -11.92 -4.33
C LYS A 69 -8.19 -10.73 -4.43
N ARG A 70 -9.37 -10.80 -3.81
CA ARG A 70 -10.33 -9.68 -3.75
C ARG A 70 -9.76 -8.52 -2.95
N VAL A 71 -9.17 -8.79 -1.79
CA VAL A 71 -8.47 -7.77 -0.97
C VAL A 71 -7.35 -7.11 -1.78
N ALA A 72 -6.49 -7.91 -2.42
CA ALA A 72 -5.40 -7.39 -3.24
C ALA A 72 -5.90 -6.53 -4.41
N ARG A 73 -6.95 -6.96 -5.12
CA ARG A 73 -7.58 -6.18 -6.20
C ARG A 73 -8.10 -4.83 -5.69
N LEU A 74 -8.84 -4.83 -4.57
CA LEU A 74 -9.40 -3.60 -4.01
C LEU A 74 -8.33 -2.65 -3.46
N MET A 75 -7.27 -3.18 -2.85
CA MET A 75 -6.12 -2.35 -2.45
C MET A 75 -5.46 -1.68 -3.66
N ARG A 76 -5.25 -2.41 -4.77
CA ARG A 76 -4.71 -1.82 -6.01
C ARG A 76 -5.62 -0.74 -6.59
N ALA A 77 -6.93 -1.02 -6.66
CA ALA A 77 -7.91 -0.06 -7.16
C ALA A 77 -7.90 1.26 -6.35
N GLN A 78 -7.60 1.19 -5.05
CA GLN A 78 -7.48 2.33 -4.16
C GLN A 78 -6.05 2.87 -4.00
N ARG A 79 -5.09 2.37 -4.78
CA ARG A 79 -3.67 2.74 -4.70
C ARG A 79 -3.06 2.56 -3.30
N LEU A 80 -3.57 1.60 -2.53
CA LEU A 80 -3.05 1.25 -1.20
C LEU A 80 -1.93 0.23 -1.35
N ALA A 81 -0.75 0.58 -0.85
CA ALA A 81 0.41 -0.29 -0.80
C ALA A 81 1.05 -0.28 0.60
N ALA A 82 1.78 -1.35 0.93
CA ALA A 82 2.55 -1.37 2.16
C ALA A 82 3.71 -0.36 2.07
N CYS A 83 3.90 0.46 3.09
CA CYS A 83 5.08 1.29 3.23
C CYS A 83 6.32 0.40 3.33
N ARG A 84 7.14 0.39 2.28
CA ARG A 84 8.42 -0.31 2.26
C ARG A 84 9.47 0.55 2.96
N LYS A 85 10.11 0.04 4.01
CA LYS A 85 11.29 0.70 4.60
C LYS A 85 12.37 0.77 3.51
N ARG A 86 12.94 1.96 3.26
CA ARG A 86 14.10 2.11 2.37
C ARG A 86 15.20 1.19 2.88
N ARG A 87 15.77 0.36 2.00
CA ARG A 87 16.89 -0.52 2.37
C ARG A 87 18.01 0.39 2.90
N PHE A 88 18.51 0.08 4.10
CA PHE A 88 19.66 0.81 4.65
C PHE A 88 20.85 0.58 3.72
N ARG A 89 21.45 1.67 3.23
CA ARG A 89 22.68 1.63 2.43
C ARG A 89 23.83 1.91 3.38
N ARG A 90 24.66 0.90 3.62
CA ARG A 90 25.90 1.05 4.40
C ARG A 90 26.85 1.92 3.57
N THR A 91 27.07 3.16 4.01
CA THR A 91 27.98 4.13 3.36
C THR A 91 29.44 3.87 3.73
N THR A 92 29.68 3.28 4.89
CA THR A 92 31.02 3.02 5.42
C THR A 92 31.40 1.57 5.21
N ASP A 93 32.38 1.32 4.35
CA ASP A 93 33.05 0.03 4.30
C ASP A 93 34.26 0.00 5.23
N SER A 94 34.04 -0.35 6.49
CA SER A 94 35.10 -0.51 7.51
C SER A 94 36.17 -1.56 7.16
N ARG A 95 36.01 -2.33 6.08
CA ARG A 95 37.00 -3.30 5.58
C ARG A 95 37.57 -2.87 4.22
N HIS A 96 37.66 -1.56 3.97
CA HIS A 96 38.28 -1.05 2.76
C HIS A 96 39.80 -1.16 2.82
N LYS A 97 40.44 -1.37 1.66
CA LYS A 97 41.89 -1.41 1.53
C LYS A 97 42.55 -0.03 1.49
N GLY A 98 41.76 1.04 1.52
CA GLY A 98 42.27 2.42 1.57
C GLY A 98 42.86 2.78 2.93
N PRO A 99 43.69 3.84 3.00
CA PRO A 99 44.28 4.29 4.24
C PRO A 99 43.19 4.71 5.23
N ILE A 100 43.22 4.13 6.42
CA ILE A 100 42.38 4.57 7.53
C ILE A 100 42.94 5.90 8.01
N ALA A 101 42.08 6.92 8.11
CA ALA A 101 42.51 8.22 8.63
C ALA A 101 43.09 8.04 10.04
N PRO A 102 44.25 8.66 10.34
CA PRO A 102 44.86 8.55 11.65
C PRO A 102 43.92 9.11 12.72
N ASN A 103 43.83 8.42 13.85
CA ASN A 103 43.01 8.87 14.97
C ASN A 103 43.69 10.07 15.66
N VAL A 104 43.38 11.29 15.20
CA VAL A 104 43.99 12.54 15.71
C VAL A 104 43.60 12.85 17.16
N ILE A 105 42.55 12.20 17.66
CA ILE A 105 42.12 12.30 19.04
C ILE A 105 42.49 10.97 19.68
N GLU A 106 43.61 10.88 20.39
CA GLU A 106 44.13 9.67 21.07
C GLU A 106 43.23 9.20 22.25
N ARG A 107 41.92 9.31 22.09
CA ARG A 107 40.93 8.85 23.05
C ARG A 107 40.80 7.34 22.91
N GLN A 108 41.19 6.64 23.97
CA GLN A 108 40.97 5.22 24.09
C GLN A 108 39.48 4.96 24.37
N PHE A 109 38.75 4.47 23.37
CA PHE A 109 37.41 3.95 23.57
C PHE A 109 37.55 2.46 23.89
N ASP A 110 37.49 2.10 25.19
CA ASP A 110 37.44 0.70 25.60
C ASP A 110 35.99 0.18 25.54
N PRO A 111 35.63 -0.71 24.59
CA PRO A 111 34.28 -1.23 24.46
C PRO A 111 33.91 -2.24 25.57
N LYS A 112 34.83 -2.60 26.47
CA LYS A 112 34.57 -3.56 27.56
C LYS A 112 33.76 -2.97 28.73
N HIS A 113 33.59 -1.65 28.80
CA HIS A 113 32.78 -1.03 29.84
C HIS A 113 31.29 -0.95 29.43
N GLN A 114 30.51 -1.95 29.82
CA GLN A 114 29.06 -1.91 29.73
C GLN A 114 28.53 -1.00 30.84
N THR A 115 28.20 0.26 30.54
CA THR A 115 27.39 1.09 31.45
C THR A 115 25.98 0.51 31.53
N ARG A 116 25.75 -0.36 32.52
CA ARG A 116 24.44 -0.48 33.15
C ARG A 116 24.29 0.71 34.10
N SER A 117 23.40 1.62 33.77
CA SER A 117 22.88 2.60 34.71
C SER A 117 21.35 2.57 34.57
N GLY A 118 20.70 2.12 35.64
CA GLY A 118 19.25 2.21 35.82
C GLY A 118 18.79 3.63 36.11
#